data_AF-A0A452QR42-F1
#
_entry.id   AF-A0A452QR42-F1
#
_cell.length_a   1.000
_cell.length_b   1.000
_cell.length_c   1.000
_cell.angle_alpha   90.00
_cell.angle_beta   90.00
_cell.angle_gamma   90.00
#
_symmetry.space_group_name_H-M   'P 1'
#
loop_
_entity.id
_entity.type
_entity.pdbx_description
1 polymer ?
#
loop_
_entity_poly.entity_id
_entity_poly.type
_entity_poly.pdbx_seq_one_letter_code
_entity_poly.pdbx_strand_id
1 'polypeptide(L)'
;SGGPLHLGDIEDFDGRPCIVCPWHKYKITLATGEGLYQSINPRDPSAKPEWCSKGVKQRIHTVTVDNGDIYVTLSNEPFKCDSDFYATGDFKVIRSSF
;
A
#
# COMPACT_ATOMS: atom_id res chain seq x y z
N SER A 1 -8.17 -5.88 -3.16
CA SER A 1 -8.68 -6.30 -1.85
C SER A 1 -8.75 -5.10 -0.93
N GLY A 2 -9.89 -4.88 -0.25
CA GLY A 2 -10.12 -3.72 0.62
C GLY A 2 -9.87 -4.00 2.10
N GLY A 3 -8.71 -4.57 2.45
CA GLY A 3 -8.38 -4.92 3.84
C GLY A 3 -8.18 -3.68 4.74
N PRO A 4 -8.37 -3.81 6.07
CA PRO A 4 -8.27 -2.70 7.01
C PRO A 4 -6.81 -2.34 7.26
N LEU A 5 -6.25 -1.44 6.44
CA LEU A 5 -4.84 -1.04 6.54
C LEU A 5 -4.48 -0.39 7.88
N HIS A 6 -5.43 0.26 8.56
CA HIS A 6 -5.21 0.86 9.89
C HIS A 6 -4.93 -0.17 11.00
N LEU A 7 -5.16 -1.47 10.73
CA LEU A 7 -4.82 -2.59 11.64
C LEU A 7 -3.55 -3.33 11.19
N GLY A 8 -2.85 -2.83 10.16
CA GLY A 8 -1.60 -3.41 9.69
C GLY A 8 -0.40 -2.92 10.52
N ASP A 9 0.67 -3.72 10.49
CA ASP A 9 1.96 -3.33 11.06
C ASP A 9 2.74 -2.46 10.07
N ILE A 10 3.56 -1.54 10.59
CA ILE A 10 4.51 -0.76 9.79
C ILE A 10 5.88 -1.43 9.86
N GLU A 11 6.43 -1.77 8.70
CA GLU A 11 7.71 -2.45 8.54
C GLU A 11 8.52 -1.84 7.38
N ASP A 12 9.85 -1.96 7.42
CA ASP A 12 10.74 -1.49 6.36
C ASP A 12 11.02 -2.58 5.32
N PHE A 13 10.81 -2.26 4.04
CA PHE A 13 11.17 -3.11 2.92
C PHE A 13 11.97 -2.31 1.91
N ASP A 14 13.18 -2.78 1.56
CA ASP A 14 14.08 -2.07 0.65
C ASP A 14 14.40 -0.63 1.10
N GLY A 15 14.48 -0.42 2.42
CA GLY A 15 14.67 0.91 3.02
C GLY A 15 13.45 1.84 2.92
N ARG A 16 12.28 1.31 2.55
CA ARG A 16 11.03 2.07 2.41
C ARG A 16 10.03 1.62 3.49
N PRO A 17 9.58 2.52 4.38
CA PRO A 17 8.53 2.22 5.33
C PRO A 17 7.22 1.86 4.60
N CYS A 18 6.63 0.73 4.96
CA CYS A 18 5.40 0.24 4.37
C CYS A 18 4.40 -0.18 5.45
N ILE A 19 3.11 0.05 5.18
CA ILE A 19 2.02 -0.61 5.90
C ILE A 19 1.83 -2.02 5.31
N VAL A 20 1.77 -3.03 6.19
CA VAL A 20 1.55 -4.43 5.82
C VAL A 20 0.09 -4.78 6.04
N CYS A 21 -0.64 -5.02 4.95
CA CYS A 21 -2.07 -5.38 5.03
C CYS A 21 -2.24 -6.66 5.88
N PRO A 22 -3.09 -6.64 6.93
CA PRO A 22 -3.21 -7.76 7.86
C PRO A 22 -3.77 -9.02 7.20
N TRP A 23 -4.53 -8.88 6.11
CA TRP A 23 -5.19 -9.99 5.44
C TRP A 23 -4.35 -10.72 4.40
N HIS A 24 -3.54 -9.99 3.63
CA HIS A 24 -2.85 -10.54 2.46
C HIS A 24 -1.35 -10.25 2.44
N LYS A 25 -0.83 -9.56 3.46
CA LYS A 25 0.59 -9.19 3.61
C LYS A 25 1.15 -8.38 2.43
N TYR A 26 0.27 -7.70 1.70
CA TYR A 26 0.65 -6.70 0.71
C TYR A 26 1.33 -5.53 1.42
N LYS A 27 2.44 -5.07 0.84
CA LYS A 27 3.30 -4.04 1.40
C LYS A 27 3.03 -2.77 0.60
N ILE A 28 2.52 -1.74 1.27
CA ILE A 28 2.17 -0.48 0.63
C ILE A 28 3.05 0.61 1.24
N THR A 29 3.85 1.28 0.42
CA THR A 29 4.79 2.31 0.92
C THR A 29 4.03 3.49 1.48
N LEU A 30 4.45 4.00 2.66
CA LEU A 30 3.80 5.13 3.30
C LEU A 30 3.93 6.44 2.50
N ALA A 31 5.07 6.62 1.83
CA ALA A 31 5.36 7.87 1.11
C ALA A 31 4.61 8.00 -0.22
N THR A 32 4.52 6.92 -1.01
CA THR A 32 4.02 6.99 -2.40
C THR A 32 2.82 6.09 -2.68
N GLY A 33 2.40 5.27 -1.72
CA GLY A 33 1.28 4.34 -1.90
C GLY A 33 1.56 3.20 -2.89
N GLU A 34 2.82 2.95 -3.23
CA GLU A 34 3.21 1.86 -4.12
C GLU A 34 3.09 0.49 -3.46
N GLY A 35 2.59 -0.49 -4.22
CA GLY A 35 2.58 -1.89 -3.80
C GLY A 35 3.89 -2.59 -4.10
N LEU A 36 4.66 -2.97 -3.08
CA LEU A 36 5.94 -3.66 -3.23
C LEU A 36 5.80 -5.18 -3.24
N TYR A 37 6.67 -5.83 -4.01
CA TYR A 37 6.82 -7.28 -4.03
C TYR A 37 8.26 -7.68 -4.34
N GLN A 38 8.65 -8.90 -3.99
CA GLN A 38 9.91 -9.49 -4.42
C GLN A 38 9.70 -10.28 -5.70
N SER A 39 10.44 -9.94 -6.74
CA SER A 39 10.56 -10.73 -7.97
C SER A 39 11.58 -11.83 -7.73
N ILE A 40 11.18 -13.07 -8.04
CA ILE A 40 12.02 -14.26 -7.90
C ILE A 40 12.13 -14.89 -9.29
N ASN A 41 13.36 -15.19 -9.73
CA ASN A 41 13.58 -15.92 -10.96
C ASN A 41 13.40 -17.43 -10.72
N PRO A 42 12.34 -18.08 -11.21
CA PRO A 42 12.12 -19.50 -10.94
C PRO A 42 13.13 -20.40 -11.68
N ARG A 43 13.82 -19.89 -12.71
CA ARG A 43 14.85 -20.63 -13.46
C ARG A 43 16.23 -20.58 -12.79
N ASP A 44 16.43 -19.65 -11.87
CA ASP A 44 17.62 -19.56 -11.03
C ASP A 44 17.20 -19.30 -9.58
N PRO A 45 16.88 -20.36 -8.82
CA PRO A 45 16.46 -20.22 -7.42
C PRO A 45 17.56 -19.66 -6.50
N SER A 46 18.81 -19.60 -6.97
CA SER A 46 19.93 -19.03 -6.21
C SER A 46 20.04 -17.52 -6.38
N ALA A 47 19.38 -16.95 -7.40
CA ALA A 47 19.31 -15.51 -7.60
C ALA A 47 18.65 -14.84 -6.40
N LYS A 48 19.25 -13.74 -5.92
CA LYS A 48 18.68 -12.95 -4.83
C LYS A 48 17.36 -12.34 -5.30
N PRO A 49 16.28 -12.42 -4.50
CA PRO A 49 15.03 -11.75 -4.83
C PRO A 49 15.23 -10.24 -4.95
N GLU A 50 14.64 -9.64 -5.98
CA GLU A 50 14.73 -8.20 -6.22
C GLU A 50 13.42 -7.52 -5.82
N TRP A 51 13.52 -6.38 -5.13
CA TRP A 51 12.34 -5.58 -4.82
C TRP A 51 11.84 -4.85 -6.06
N CYS A 52 10.55 -4.93 -6.29
CA CYS A 52 9.86 -4.37 -7.45
C CYS A 52 8.59 -3.64 -6.99
N SER A 53 8.16 -2.66 -7.78
CA SER A 53 6.95 -1.89 -7.54
C SER A 53 5.86 -2.25 -8.55
N LYS A 54 4.61 -2.36 -8.07
CA LYS A 54 3.41 -2.46 -8.94
C LYS A 54 2.87 -1.09 -9.36
N GLY A 55 3.59 -0.01 -9.07
CA GLY A 55 3.08 1.36 -9.16
C GLY A 55 2.17 1.72 -7.98
N VAL A 56 1.56 2.90 -8.03
CA VAL A 56 0.67 3.41 -6.96
C VAL A 56 -0.60 2.55 -6.88
N LYS A 57 -0.80 1.91 -5.72
CA LYS A 57 -1.94 1.03 -5.43
C LYS A 57 -2.86 1.55 -4.33
N GLN A 58 -2.36 2.45 -3.50
CA GLN A 58 -3.13 3.15 -2.49
C GLN A 58 -2.98 4.66 -2.67
N ARG A 59 -4.09 5.38 -2.76
CA ARG A 59 -4.05 6.84 -2.87
C ARG A 59 -3.48 7.45 -1.59
N ILE A 60 -2.47 8.32 -1.75
CA ILE A 60 -1.90 9.10 -0.65
C ILE A 60 -2.60 10.46 -0.61
N HIS A 61 -2.87 10.94 0.59
CA HIS A 61 -3.41 12.27 0.85
C HIS A 61 -2.36 13.13 1.52
N THR A 62 -2.46 14.44 1.33
CA THR A 62 -1.50 15.37 1.90
C THR A 62 -1.83 15.60 3.37
N VAL A 63 -0.84 15.45 4.24
CA VAL A 63 -0.96 15.74 5.67
C VAL A 63 -0.14 16.98 6.00
N THR A 64 -0.71 17.88 6.79
CA THR A 64 -0.04 19.08 7.31
C THR A 64 -0.23 19.11 8.82
N VAL A 65 0.85 19.39 9.55
CA VAL A 65 0.82 19.58 11.00
C VAL A 65 1.02 21.05 11.27
N ASP A 66 0.06 21.69 11.94
CA ASP A 66 0.14 23.09 12.33
C ASP A 66 -0.44 23.27 13.74
N ASN A 67 0.29 23.97 14.62
CA ASN A 67 -0.10 24.24 16.01
C ASN A 67 -0.55 23.00 16.82
N GLY A 68 -0.01 21.81 16.53
CA GLY A 68 -0.36 20.55 17.20
C GLY A 68 -1.57 19.83 16.62
N ASP A 69 -2.26 20.45 15.66
CA ASP A 69 -3.36 19.86 14.90
C ASP A 69 -2.86 19.18 13.62
N ILE A 70 -3.59 18.15 13.18
CA ILE A 70 -3.31 17.40 11.95
C ILE A 70 -4.41 17.68 10.94
N TYR A 71 -4.04 18.25 9.80
CA TYR A 71 -4.92 18.56 8.69
C TYR A 71 -4.66 17.58 7.54
N VAL A 72 -5.74 17.06 6.93
CA VAL A 72 -5.66 16.16 5.78
C VAL A 72 -6.34 16.82 4.58
N THR A 73 -5.60 16.96 3.49
CA THR A 73 -6.13 17.42 2.19
C THR A 73 -6.23 16.23 1.25
N LEU A 74 -7.44 15.96 0.76
CA LEU A 74 -7.69 14.86 -0.18
C LEU A 74 -6.94 15.12 -1.50
N SER A 75 -6.23 14.09 -1.97
CA SER A 75 -5.50 14.16 -3.24
C SER A 75 -6.38 13.75 -4.40
N ASN A 76 -6.32 14.51 -5.49
CA ASN A 76 -6.92 14.15 -6.77
C ASN A 76 -5.94 13.47 -7.72
N GLU A 77 -4.67 13.33 -7.33
CA GLU A 77 -3.62 12.68 -8.12
C GLU A 77 -3.17 11.34 -7.47
N PRO A 78 -2.89 10.30 -8.28
CA PRO A 78 -3.14 10.22 -9.72
C PRO A 78 -4.65 10.26 -10.04
N PHE A 79 -5.02 10.55 -11.30
CA PHE A 79 -6.42 10.57 -11.75
C PHE A 79 -7.25 9.37 -11.25
N LYS A 80 -6.65 8.17 -11.25
CA LYS A 80 -7.27 6.95 -10.73
C LYS A 80 -6.27 6.13 -9.93
N CYS A 81 -6.74 5.53 -8.84
CA CYS A 81 -6.01 4.56 -8.03
C CYS A 81 -6.87 3.33 -7.76
N ASP A 82 -6.25 2.15 -7.62
CA ASP A 82 -6.96 0.89 -7.35
C ASP A 82 -7.77 0.96 -6.04
N SER A 83 -7.29 1.74 -5.06
CA SER A 83 -7.98 1.96 -3.78
C SER A 83 -9.32 2.69 -3.91
N ASP A 84 -9.52 3.46 -4.98
CA ASP A 84 -10.71 4.33 -5.14
C ASP A 84 -12.01 3.50 -5.18
N PHE A 85 -11.93 2.26 -5.69
CA PHE A 85 -13.05 1.30 -5.70
C PHE A 85 -13.58 0.96 -4.30
N TYR A 86 -12.69 0.91 -3.30
CA TYR A 86 -13.06 0.62 -1.91
C TYR A 86 -13.29 1.90 -1.08
N ALA A 87 -13.08 3.07 -1.67
CA ALA A 87 -13.25 4.36 -1.00
C ALA A 87 -14.64 4.96 -1.23
N THR A 88 -15.36 4.52 -2.27
CA THR A 88 -16.64 5.11 -2.69
C THR A 88 -17.66 4.03 -3.12
N GLY A 89 -18.91 4.13 -2.66
CA GLY A 89 -20.03 3.29 -3.11
C GLY A 89 -20.24 1.96 -2.35
N ASP A 90 -21.11 1.10 -2.90
CA ASP A 90 -21.44 -0.23 -2.38
C ASP A 90 -20.44 -1.28 -2.92
N PHE A 91 -19.43 -1.63 -2.12
CA PHE A 91 -18.45 -2.65 -2.47
C PHE A 91 -18.53 -3.87 -1.53
N LYS A 92 -18.15 -5.04 -2.05
CA LYS A 92 -17.90 -6.24 -1.24
C LYS A 92 -16.42 -6.41 -1.00
N VAL A 93 -16.06 -6.62 0.25
CA VAL A 93 -14.68 -6.80 0.67
C VAL A 93 -14.35 -8.29 0.76
N ILE A 94 -13.28 -8.73 0.08
CA ILE A 94 -12.85 -10.13 0.06
C ILE A 94 -11.63 -10.29 0.97
N ARG A 95 -11.76 -11.13 2.00
CA ARG A 95 -10.64 -11.63 2.82
C ARG A 95 -10.33 -13.05 2.36
N SER A 96 -9.09 -13.29 1.95
CA SER A 96 -8.62 -14.63 1.60
C SER A 96 -7.86 -15.18 2.80
N SER A 97 -8.20 -16.39 3.23
CA SER A 97 -7.43 -17.10 4.25
C SER A 97 -6.16 -17.63 3.59
N PHE A 98 -5.01 -17.10 3.97
CA PHE A 98 -3.70 -17.68 3.69
C PHE A 98 -3.05 -18.08 5.02
#